data_AF-A0A7G2C4J3-F1
#
_entry.id   AF-A0A7G2C4J3-F1
#
_cell.length_a   1.000
_cell.length_b   1.000
_cell.length_c   1.000
_cell.angle_alpha   90.00
_cell.angle_beta   90.00
_cell.angle_gamma   90.00
#
_symmetry.space_group_name_H-M   'P 1'
#
loop_
_entity.id
_entity.type
_entity.pdbx_description
1 polymer ?
#
loop_
_entity_poly.entity_id
_entity_poly.type
_entity_poly.pdbx_seq_one_letter_code
_entity_poly.pdbx_strand_id
1 'polypeptide(L)'
;MVAEYLSRREKEIESRVRLECAAELTKERELLVQEQQKNTDLRLSNEKLTIALHRLAEALGRANKCYMALRCWKDWEAFTRCEKIASLQDTLEQEYVDRQRAAAVVARWREVAAAARERKRAENSAREALLREEELKGEIEALKEALRKESEARRTVEDKSKADLVKSVAALNREAILSLKGEDGEEDAAAIEEILSSHSPVSRKSSTMLEQSQGASGRLDSRGSLRGSRAVEGASSPPFCPVHGVDEEGNFYHKCYNPNACAYGPSSTRQREFEPFVVEAQHASRTVSAGVPSYRASRPPPATTGKSSTPLHKHGWK
;
A
#
# COMPACT_ATOMS: atom_id res chain seq x y z
N MET A 1 117.57 55.45 71.79
CA MET A 1 117.41 53.98 71.67
C MET A 1 115.96 53.49 71.70
N VAL A 2 115.22 53.54 72.83
CA VAL A 2 113.83 52.99 72.85
C VAL A 2 112.86 53.76 71.94
N ALA A 3 112.92 55.09 71.94
CA ALA A 3 112.05 55.93 71.11
C ALA A 3 112.28 55.72 69.59
N GLU A 4 113.52 55.53 69.16
CA GLU A 4 113.87 55.28 67.76
C GLU A 4 113.43 53.89 67.30
N TYR A 5 113.50 52.90 68.19
CA TYR A 5 112.99 51.55 67.95
C TYR A 5 111.47 51.55 67.80
N LEU A 6 110.74 52.23 68.70
CA LEU A 6 109.29 52.37 68.62
C LEU A 6 108.86 53.11 67.34
N SER A 7 109.54 54.19 66.98
CA SER A 7 109.26 54.92 65.73
C SER A 7 109.54 54.07 64.48
N ARG A 8 110.59 53.22 64.50
CA ARG A 8 110.85 52.28 63.40
C ARG A 8 109.77 51.21 63.31
N ARG A 9 109.34 50.65 64.45
CA ARG A 9 108.25 49.66 64.52
C ARG A 9 106.91 50.22 64.08
N GLU A 10 106.60 51.45 64.47
CA GLU A 10 105.40 52.16 64.05
C GLU A 10 105.39 52.34 62.53
N LYS A 11 106.50 52.79 61.93
CA LYS A 11 106.64 52.90 60.47
C LYS A 11 106.53 51.56 59.76
N GLU A 12 107.09 50.49 60.31
CA GLU A 12 106.95 49.13 59.76
C GLU A 12 105.48 48.68 59.77
N ILE A 13 104.78 48.87 60.89
CA ILE A 13 103.35 48.53 61.01
C ILE A 13 102.51 49.37 60.05
N GLU A 14 102.72 50.68 60.00
CA GLU A 14 102.03 51.55 59.04
C GLU A 14 102.28 51.13 57.59
N SER A 15 103.52 50.79 57.25
CA SER A 15 103.85 50.33 55.90
C SER A 15 103.15 49.02 55.55
N ARG A 16 103.08 48.08 56.51
CA ARG A 16 102.39 46.80 56.33
C ARG A 16 100.88 46.98 56.19
N VAL A 17 100.26 47.80 57.04
CA VAL A 17 98.83 48.12 56.95
C VAL A 17 98.52 48.83 55.63
N ARG A 18 99.37 49.77 55.17
CA ARG A 18 99.20 50.42 53.86
C ARG A 18 99.29 49.41 52.71
N LEU A 19 100.20 48.44 52.78
CA LEU A 19 100.33 47.39 51.78
C LEU A 19 99.15 46.42 51.79
N GLU A 20 98.67 46.03 52.97
CA GLU A 20 97.49 45.17 53.15
C GLU A 20 96.23 45.88 52.63
N CYS A 21 95.99 47.14 53.02
CA CYS A 21 94.88 47.93 52.49
C CYS A 21 94.99 48.13 50.97
N ALA A 22 96.19 48.35 50.42
CA ALA A 22 96.37 48.45 48.98
C ALA A 22 96.06 47.11 48.27
N ALA A 23 96.47 45.98 48.86
CA ALA A 23 96.19 44.65 48.33
C ALA A 23 94.70 44.27 48.40
N GLU A 24 94.00 44.68 49.45
CA GLU A 24 92.54 44.52 49.57
C GLU A 24 91.81 45.38 48.55
N LEU A 25 92.21 46.65 48.39
CA LEU A 25 91.65 47.53 47.36
C LEU A 25 91.86 46.99 45.94
N THR A 26 93.00 46.33 45.65
CA THR A 26 93.18 45.68 44.35
C THR A 26 92.26 44.48 44.16
N LYS A 27 92.06 43.65 45.19
CA LYS A 27 91.15 42.49 45.12
C LYS A 27 89.70 42.92 44.95
N GLU A 28 89.26 43.96 45.66
CA GLU A 28 87.91 44.51 45.50
C GLU A 28 87.70 45.07 44.10
N ARG A 29 88.69 45.78 43.54
CA ARG A 29 88.64 46.26 42.16
C ARG A 29 88.55 45.11 41.15
N GLU A 30 89.31 44.04 41.34
CA GLU A 30 89.26 42.84 40.49
C GLU A 30 87.89 42.15 40.56
N LEU A 31 87.32 42.01 41.75
CA LEU A 31 85.98 41.44 41.95
C LEU A 31 84.90 42.29 41.26
N LEU A 32 84.96 43.62 41.41
CA LEU A 32 84.02 44.53 40.74
C LEU A 32 84.11 44.41 39.21
N VAL A 33 85.32 44.30 38.65
CA VAL A 33 85.50 44.09 37.20
C VAL A 33 84.92 42.75 36.76
N GLN A 34 85.13 41.67 37.54
CA GLN A 34 84.56 40.35 37.24
C GLN A 34 83.03 40.36 37.33
N GLU A 35 82.43 41.03 38.31
CA GLU A 35 80.98 41.16 38.42
C GLU A 35 80.39 41.97 37.28
N GLN A 36 81.06 43.06 36.87
CA GLN A 36 80.65 43.85 35.70
C GLN A 36 80.69 43.00 34.42
N GLN A 37 81.76 42.22 34.21
CA GLN A 37 81.87 41.31 33.07
C GLN A 37 80.77 40.24 33.07
N LYS A 38 80.51 39.60 34.22
CA LYS A 38 79.40 38.64 34.35
C LYS A 38 78.05 39.29 34.05
N ASN A 39 77.82 40.51 34.52
CA ASN A 39 76.58 41.23 34.27
C ASN A 39 76.42 41.56 32.78
N THR A 40 77.50 42.00 32.11
CA THR A 40 77.47 42.24 30.66
C THR A 40 77.22 40.97 29.87
N ASP A 41 77.84 39.85 30.25
CA ASP A 41 77.64 38.55 29.58
C ASP A 41 76.20 38.04 29.76
N LEU A 42 75.63 38.20 30.95
CA LEU A 42 74.24 37.87 31.22
C LEU A 42 73.27 38.74 30.42
N ARG A 43 73.55 40.04 30.28
CA ARG A 43 72.74 40.95 29.44
C ARG A 43 72.76 40.53 27.98
N LEU A 44 73.96 40.29 27.43
CA LEU A 44 74.11 39.83 26.04
C LEU A 44 73.44 38.47 25.81
N SER A 45 73.52 37.56 26.77
CA SER A 45 72.83 36.26 26.72
C SER A 45 71.30 36.44 26.74
N ASN A 46 70.78 37.31 27.62
CA ASN A 46 69.36 37.59 27.73
C ASN A 46 68.80 38.25 26.46
N GLU A 47 69.54 39.19 25.88
CA GLU A 47 69.20 39.81 24.59
C GLU A 47 69.12 38.76 23.47
N LYS A 48 70.10 37.85 23.39
CA LYS A 48 70.08 36.75 22.42
C LYS A 48 68.88 35.82 22.61
N LEU A 49 68.55 35.48 23.86
CA LEU A 49 67.38 34.66 24.18
C LEU A 49 66.07 35.38 23.83
N THR A 50 65.98 36.68 24.09
CA THR A 50 64.81 37.50 23.75
C THR A 50 64.57 37.54 22.25
N ILE A 51 65.63 37.73 21.46
CA ILE A 51 65.57 37.68 19.99
C ILE A 51 65.15 36.28 19.50
N ALA A 52 65.70 35.22 20.08
CA ALA A 52 65.34 33.85 19.73
C ALA A 52 63.87 33.54 20.03
N LEU A 53 63.36 33.97 21.20
CA LEU A 53 61.96 33.82 21.58
C LEU A 53 61.03 34.56 20.62
N HIS A 54 61.38 35.78 20.20
CA HIS A 54 60.58 36.54 19.23
C HIS A 54 60.49 35.79 17.90
N ARG A 55 61.63 35.29 17.38
CA ARG A 55 61.66 34.51 16.13
C ARG A 55 60.84 33.24 16.21
N LEU A 56 60.87 32.55 17.35
CA LEU A 56 60.06 31.35 17.59
C LEU A 56 58.57 31.69 17.65
N ALA A 57 58.19 32.75 18.35
CA ALA A 57 56.81 33.22 18.43
C ALA A 57 56.25 33.58 17.05
N GLU A 58 57.03 34.26 16.22
CA GLU A 58 56.65 34.56 14.84
C GLU A 58 56.53 33.30 13.97
N ALA A 59 57.46 32.35 14.09
CA ALA A 59 57.42 31.10 13.35
C ALA A 59 56.19 30.26 13.72
N LEU A 60 55.88 30.16 15.02
CA LEU A 60 54.66 29.51 15.51
C LEU A 60 53.40 30.24 15.05
N GLY A 61 53.42 31.59 15.04
CA GLY A 61 52.32 32.40 14.51
C GLY A 61 52.07 32.14 13.03
N ARG A 62 53.11 32.05 12.21
CA ARG A 62 53.00 31.68 10.79
C ARG A 62 52.49 30.25 10.61
N ALA A 63 53.04 29.29 11.35
CA ALA A 63 52.61 27.90 11.29
C ALA A 63 51.12 27.75 11.67
N ASN A 64 50.67 28.45 12.72
CA ASN A 64 49.28 28.44 13.14
C ASN A 64 48.35 29.05 12.08
N LYS A 65 48.74 30.16 11.44
CA LYS A 65 47.98 30.75 10.32
C LYS A 65 47.84 29.76 9.16
N CYS A 66 48.92 29.10 8.77
CA CYS A 66 48.90 28.08 7.72
C CYS A 66 48.00 26.88 8.11
N TYR A 67 48.10 26.41 9.35
CA TYR A 67 47.25 25.33 9.86
C TYR A 67 45.77 25.71 9.83
N MET A 68 45.41 26.91 10.27
CA MET A 68 44.03 27.40 10.24
C MET A 68 43.52 27.53 8.81
N ALA A 69 44.33 28.06 7.87
CA ALA A 69 43.96 28.12 6.46
C ALA A 69 43.71 26.72 5.87
N LEU A 70 44.58 25.76 6.17
CA LEU A 70 44.41 24.36 5.73
C LEU A 70 43.15 23.73 6.30
N ARG A 71 42.84 24.00 7.58
CA ARG A 71 41.62 23.53 8.23
C ARG A 71 40.38 24.12 7.55
N CYS A 72 40.32 25.45 7.37
CA CYS A 72 39.21 26.10 6.68
C CYS A 72 39.03 25.57 5.26
N TRP A 73 40.14 25.32 4.54
CA TRP A 73 40.09 24.73 3.20
C TRP A 73 39.52 23.32 3.22
N LYS A 74 39.93 22.45 4.17
CA LYS A 74 39.37 21.10 4.32
C LYS A 74 37.89 21.12 4.68
N ASP A 75 37.49 22.01 5.58
CA ASP A 75 36.09 22.18 5.97
C ASP A 75 35.24 22.65 4.78
N TRP A 76 35.76 23.58 3.98
CA TRP A 76 35.12 24.02 2.73
C TRP A 76 35.05 22.91 1.66
N GLU A 77 36.12 22.13 1.50
CA GLU A 77 36.16 20.99 0.56
C GLU A 77 35.19 19.87 0.99
N ALA A 78 35.01 19.66 2.29
CA ALA A 78 34.01 18.73 2.81
C ALA A 78 32.59 19.26 2.56
N PHE A 79 32.34 20.53 2.87
CA PHE A 79 31.06 21.19 2.63
C PHE A 79 30.63 21.10 1.16
N THR A 80 31.51 21.49 0.23
CA THR A 80 31.21 21.46 -1.22
C THR A 80 30.98 20.05 -1.74
N ARG A 81 31.69 19.04 -1.20
CA ARG A 81 31.41 17.62 -1.50
C ARG A 81 30.03 17.19 -1.00
N CYS A 82 29.69 17.52 0.23
CA CYS A 82 28.36 17.22 0.80
C CYS A 82 27.25 17.91 0.00
N GLU A 83 27.41 19.18 -0.35
CA GLU A 83 26.45 19.95 -1.15
C GLU A 83 26.26 19.32 -2.54
N LYS A 84 27.35 18.91 -3.19
CA LYS A 84 27.28 18.20 -4.47
C LYS A 84 26.54 16.87 -4.35
N ILE A 85 26.83 16.07 -3.32
CA ILE A 85 26.14 14.79 -3.10
C ILE A 85 24.65 15.01 -2.85
N ALA A 86 24.29 15.98 -2.00
CA ALA A 86 22.90 16.34 -1.74
C ALA A 86 22.18 16.78 -3.02
N SER A 87 22.79 17.66 -3.82
CA SER A 87 22.19 18.11 -5.08
C SER A 87 21.97 16.95 -6.07
N LEU A 88 22.90 15.99 -6.14
CA LEU A 88 22.76 14.81 -6.98
C LEU A 88 21.63 13.90 -6.47
N GLN A 89 21.54 13.72 -5.15
CA GLN A 89 20.45 12.94 -4.54
C GLN A 89 19.09 13.56 -4.85
N ASP A 90 18.94 14.88 -4.66
CA ASP A 90 17.71 15.60 -4.98
C ASP A 90 17.32 15.43 -6.46
N THR A 91 18.29 15.52 -7.39
CA THR A 91 18.00 15.30 -8.82
C THR A 91 17.56 13.87 -9.13
N LEU A 92 18.17 12.87 -8.50
CA LEU A 92 17.80 11.46 -8.70
C LEU A 92 16.40 11.17 -8.13
N GLU A 93 16.08 11.72 -6.97
CA GLU A 93 14.76 11.61 -6.36
C GLU A 93 13.69 12.28 -7.24
N GLN A 94 13.97 13.47 -7.76
CA GLN A 94 13.09 14.16 -8.70
C GLN A 94 12.82 13.33 -9.96
N GLU A 95 13.86 12.80 -10.59
CA GLU A 95 13.73 11.94 -11.76
C GLU A 95 12.91 10.68 -11.47
N TYR A 96 13.10 10.07 -10.29
CA TYR A 96 12.34 8.90 -9.88
C TYR A 96 10.85 9.23 -9.72
N VAL A 97 10.53 10.34 -9.07
CA VAL A 97 9.15 10.82 -8.92
C VAL A 97 8.52 11.12 -10.28
N ASP A 98 9.25 11.74 -11.20
CA ASP A 98 8.74 12.04 -12.54
C ASP A 98 8.50 10.77 -13.37
N ARG A 99 9.39 9.77 -13.29
CA ARG A 99 9.17 8.46 -13.91
C ARG A 99 7.93 7.76 -13.34
N GLN A 100 7.72 7.80 -12.01
CA GLN A 100 6.53 7.24 -11.38
C GLN A 100 5.25 7.94 -11.86
N ARG A 101 5.26 9.28 -11.93
CA ARG A 101 4.13 10.06 -12.44
C ARG A 101 3.81 9.71 -13.89
N ALA A 102 4.83 9.64 -14.76
CA ALA A 102 4.65 9.25 -16.16
C ALA A 102 4.07 7.82 -16.28
N ALA A 103 4.59 6.86 -15.49
CA ALA A 103 4.06 5.50 -15.46
C ALA A 103 2.59 5.46 -15.03
N ALA A 104 2.22 6.24 -14.00
CA ALA A 104 0.84 6.34 -13.54
C ALA A 104 -0.10 6.93 -14.60
N VAL A 105 0.34 7.95 -15.33
CA VAL A 105 -0.43 8.54 -16.46
C VAL A 105 -0.64 7.50 -17.56
N VAL A 106 0.41 6.76 -17.94
CA VAL A 106 0.32 5.71 -18.97
C VAL A 106 -0.61 4.58 -18.52
N ALA A 107 -0.53 4.15 -17.24
CA ALA A 107 -1.42 3.14 -16.68
C ALA A 107 -2.89 3.58 -16.75
N ARG A 108 -3.20 4.79 -16.28
CA ARG A 108 -4.56 5.36 -16.37
C ARG A 108 -5.06 5.45 -17.80
N TRP A 109 -4.19 5.85 -18.74
CA TRP A 109 -4.57 5.93 -20.15
C TRP A 109 -4.89 4.54 -20.73
N ARG A 110 -4.12 3.51 -20.34
CA ARG A 110 -4.40 2.12 -20.74
C ARG A 110 -5.73 1.61 -20.18
N GLU A 111 -6.05 1.94 -18.93
CA GLU A 111 -7.35 1.60 -18.31
C GLU A 111 -8.51 2.25 -19.05
N VAL A 112 -8.42 3.56 -19.34
CA VAL A 112 -9.43 4.28 -20.11
C VAL A 112 -9.58 3.69 -21.52
N ALA A 113 -8.48 3.37 -22.20
CA ALA A 113 -8.50 2.74 -23.51
C ALA A 113 -9.11 1.32 -23.47
N ALA A 114 -8.86 0.55 -22.40
CA ALA A 114 -9.47 -0.75 -22.21
C ALA A 114 -10.99 -0.64 -22.00
N ALA A 115 -11.43 0.25 -21.11
CA ALA A 115 -12.84 0.53 -20.85
C ALA A 115 -13.57 1.01 -22.13
N ALA A 116 -12.95 1.87 -22.93
CA ALA A 116 -13.52 2.33 -24.20
C ALA A 116 -13.71 1.17 -25.20
N ARG A 117 -12.75 0.25 -25.28
CA ARG A 117 -12.86 -0.94 -26.13
C ARG A 117 -13.96 -1.88 -25.64
N GLU A 118 -14.06 -2.11 -24.34
CA GLU A 118 -15.12 -2.94 -23.75
C GLU A 118 -16.50 -2.35 -23.98
N ARG A 119 -16.66 -1.04 -23.76
CA ARG A 119 -17.90 -0.34 -24.06
C ARG A 119 -18.29 -0.51 -25.53
N LYS A 120 -17.36 -0.34 -26.46
CA LYS A 120 -17.63 -0.54 -27.89
C LYS A 120 -18.03 -1.98 -28.21
N ARG A 121 -17.41 -2.98 -27.57
CA ARG A 121 -17.82 -4.38 -27.73
C ARG A 121 -19.23 -4.63 -27.18
N ALA A 122 -19.57 -4.06 -26.02
CA ALA A 122 -20.90 -4.18 -25.44
C ALA A 122 -21.96 -3.51 -26.33
N GLU A 123 -21.68 -2.32 -26.88
CA GLU A 123 -22.56 -1.63 -27.83
C GLU A 123 -22.78 -2.47 -29.11
N ASN A 124 -21.73 -3.09 -29.65
CA ASN A 124 -21.86 -3.97 -30.82
C ASN A 124 -22.68 -5.22 -30.51
N SER A 125 -22.41 -5.89 -29.38
CA SER A 125 -23.17 -7.07 -28.96
C SER A 125 -24.64 -6.75 -28.70
N ALA A 126 -24.95 -5.57 -28.13
CA ALA A 126 -26.32 -5.11 -27.96
C ALA A 126 -27.01 -4.86 -29.31
N ARG A 127 -26.31 -4.30 -30.30
CA ARG A 127 -26.87 -4.13 -31.66
C ARG A 127 -27.14 -5.47 -32.33
N GLU A 128 -26.20 -6.42 -32.26
CA GLU A 128 -26.39 -7.77 -32.80
C GLU A 128 -27.58 -8.48 -32.13
N ALA A 129 -27.74 -8.32 -30.82
CA ALA A 129 -28.89 -8.87 -30.09
C ALA A 129 -30.23 -8.25 -30.56
N LEU A 130 -30.26 -6.94 -30.79
CA LEU A 130 -31.46 -6.26 -31.31
C LEU A 130 -31.83 -6.73 -32.71
N LEU A 131 -30.85 -6.84 -33.62
CA LEU A 131 -31.09 -7.37 -34.97
C LEU A 131 -31.64 -8.79 -34.91
N ARG A 132 -31.06 -9.64 -34.06
CA ARG A 132 -31.55 -11.01 -33.87
C ARG A 132 -32.95 -11.05 -33.26
N GLU A 133 -33.28 -10.12 -32.36
CA GLU A 133 -34.63 -9.98 -31.82
C GLU A 133 -35.63 -9.58 -32.90
N GLU A 134 -35.26 -8.67 -33.80
CA GLU A 134 -36.07 -8.27 -34.96
C GLU A 134 -36.27 -9.43 -35.95
N GLU A 135 -35.22 -10.19 -36.25
CA GLU A 135 -35.29 -11.41 -37.08
C GLU A 135 -36.26 -12.43 -36.49
N LEU A 136 -36.10 -12.74 -35.20
CA LEU A 136 -36.98 -13.69 -34.49
C LEU A 136 -38.43 -13.20 -34.44
N LYS A 137 -38.67 -11.90 -34.26
CA LYS A 137 -40.01 -11.32 -34.37
C LYS A 137 -40.59 -11.53 -35.77
N GLY A 138 -39.78 -11.34 -36.82
CA GLY A 138 -40.17 -11.63 -38.20
C GLY A 138 -40.58 -13.09 -38.41
N GLU A 139 -39.77 -14.03 -37.92
CA GLU A 139 -40.07 -15.48 -37.98
C GLU A 139 -41.36 -15.84 -37.22
N ILE A 140 -41.57 -15.25 -36.03
CA ILE A 140 -42.79 -15.45 -35.24
C ILE A 140 -44.02 -14.96 -36.01
N GLU A 141 -43.98 -13.78 -36.61
CA GLU A 141 -45.11 -13.26 -37.40
C GLU A 141 -45.37 -14.12 -38.66
N ALA A 142 -44.31 -14.60 -39.33
CA ALA A 142 -44.46 -15.52 -40.45
C ALA A 142 -45.11 -16.85 -40.04
N LEU A 143 -44.71 -17.41 -38.90
CA LEU A 143 -45.32 -18.63 -38.33
C LEU A 143 -46.77 -18.41 -37.89
N LYS A 144 -47.09 -17.25 -37.30
CA LYS A 144 -48.49 -16.90 -36.96
C LYS A 144 -49.36 -16.83 -38.20
N GLU A 145 -48.86 -16.23 -39.28
CA GLU A 145 -49.62 -16.15 -40.54
C GLU A 145 -49.78 -17.53 -41.20
N ALA A 146 -48.73 -18.38 -41.17
CA ALA A 146 -48.83 -19.76 -41.63
C ALA A 146 -49.85 -20.56 -40.81
N LEU A 147 -49.85 -20.41 -39.48
CA LEU A 147 -50.83 -21.03 -38.59
C LEU A 147 -52.26 -20.54 -38.87
N ARG A 148 -52.43 -19.24 -39.14
CA ARG A 148 -53.74 -18.67 -39.52
C ARG A 148 -54.24 -19.29 -40.82
N LYS A 149 -53.41 -19.35 -41.86
CA LYS A 149 -53.75 -19.98 -43.15
C LYS A 149 -54.10 -21.46 -43.00
N GLU A 150 -53.33 -22.21 -42.22
CA GLU A 150 -53.59 -23.62 -41.93
C GLU A 150 -54.90 -23.80 -41.15
N SER A 151 -55.17 -22.92 -40.18
CA SER A 151 -56.43 -22.94 -39.43
C SER A 151 -57.65 -22.62 -40.30
N GLU A 152 -57.52 -21.68 -41.23
CA GLU A 152 -58.55 -21.36 -42.22
C GLU A 152 -58.76 -22.54 -43.17
N ALA A 153 -57.69 -23.14 -43.68
CA ALA A 153 -57.74 -24.34 -44.52
C ALA A 153 -58.44 -25.50 -43.80
N ARG A 154 -58.07 -25.77 -42.54
CA ARG A 154 -58.73 -26.78 -41.69
C ARG A 154 -60.20 -26.51 -41.52
N ARG A 155 -60.61 -25.27 -41.22
CA ARG A 155 -62.04 -24.89 -41.15
C ARG A 155 -62.75 -25.16 -42.47
N THR A 156 -62.15 -24.82 -43.61
CA THR A 156 -62.78 -25.10 -44.91
C THR A 156 -62.94 -26.60 -45.18
N VAL A 157 -61.99 -27.43 -44.74
CA VAL A 157 -62.07 -28.90 -44.85
C VAL A 157 -63.12 -29.46 -43.89
N GLU A 158 -63.16 -28.97 -42.65
CA GLU A 158 -64.18 -29.33 -41.66
C GLU A 158 -65.59 -28.96 -42.13
N ASP A 159 -65.76 -27.77 -42.73
CA ASP A 159 -67.06 -27.32 -43.22
C ASP A 159 -67.50 -28.14 -44.45
N LYS A 160 -66.56 -28.49 -45.34
CA LYS A 160 -66.83 -29.44 -46.45
C LYS A 160 -67.20 -30.82 -45.94
N SER A 161 -66.46 -31.38 -44.98
CA SER A 161 -66.74 -32.70 -44.43
C SER A 161 -68.07 -32.73 -43.67
N LYS A 162 -68.41 -31.68 -42.92
CA LYS A 162 -69.74 -31.49 -42.32
C LYS A 162 -70.83 -31.42 -43.39
N ALA A 163 -70.64 -30.65 -44.46
CA ALA A 163 -71.62 -30.53 -45.54
C ALA A 163 -71.83 -31.87 -46.26
N ASP A 164 -70.76 -32.63 -46.53
CA ASP A 164 -70.85 -33.94 -47.17
C ASP A 164 -71.46 -35.00 -46.24
N LEU A 165 -71.20 -34.94 -44.94
CA LEU A 165 -71.90 -35.75 -43.94
C LEU A 165 -73.41 -35.44 -43.92
N VAL A 166 -73.80 -34.17 -43.91
CA VAL A 166 -75.23 -33.79 -43.94
C VAL A 166 -75.89 -34.31 -45.23
N LYS A 167 -75.23 -34.18 -46.39
CA LYS A 167 -75.73 -34.75 -47.65
C LYS A 167 -75.87 -36.27 -47.58
N SER A 168 -74.88 -36.97 -47.02
CA SER A 168 -74.91 -38.43 -46.85
C SER A 168 -76.03 -38.87 -45.92
N VAL A 169 -76.20 -38.22 -44.77
CA VAL A 169 -77.30 -38.50 -43.83
C VAL A 169 -78.66 -38.20 -44.47
N ALA A 170 -78.78 -37.12 -45.24
CA ALA A 170 -80.00 -36.81 -45.99
C ALA A 170 -80.29 -37.87 -47.07
N ALA A 171 -79.28 -38.37 -47.78
CA ALA A 171 -79.42 -39.45 -48.76
C ALA A 171 -79.84 -40.76 -48.10
N LEU A 172 -79.19 -41.16 -46.99
CA LEU A 172 -79.58 -42.32 -46.20
C LEU A 172 -81.02 -42.19 -45.66
N ASN A 173 -81.41 -41.00 -45.20
CA ASN A 173 -82.79 -40.75 -44.78
C ASN A 173 -83.77 -40.86 -45.95
N ARG A 174 -83.42 -40.37 -47.16
CA ARG A 174 -84.24 -40.57 -48.36
C ARG A 174 -84.37 -42.06 -48.69
N GLU A 175 -83.28 -42.81 -48.69
CA GLU A 175 -83.28 -44.26 -48.93
C GLU A 175 -84.09 -45.03 -47.88
N ALA A 176 -83.97 -44.65 -46.60
CA ALA A 176 -84.77 -45.22 -45.52
C ALA A 176 -86.27 -44.91 -45.67
N ILE A 177 -86.62 -43.68 -46.05
CA ILE A 177 -88.01 -43.30 -46.35
C ILE A 177 -88.54 -44.11 -47.54
N LEU A 178 -87.78 -44.23 -48.62
CA LEU A 178 -88.15 -45.03 -49.79
C LEU A 178 -88.32 -46.52 -49.44
N SER A 179 -87.44 -47.06 -48.58
CA SER A 179 -87.53 -48.45 -48.08
C SER A 179 -88.74 -48.67 -47.17
N LEU A 180 -89.17 -47.65 -46.42
CA LEU A 180 -90.38 -47.70 -45.58
C LEU A 180 -91.67 -47.45 -46.38
N LYS A 181 -91.60 -46.75 -47.53
CA LYS A 181 -92.77 -46.35 -48.33
C LYS A 181 -93.26 -47.36 -49.37
N GLY A 182 -92.52 -48.41 -49.70
CA GLY A 182 -93.01 -49.53 -50.53
C GLY A 182 -93.81 -49.12 -51.79
N GLU A 183 -93.09 -48.87 -52.89
CA GLU A 183 -93.57 -48.70 -54.28
C GLU A 183 -94.69 -47.69 -54.65
N ASP A 184 -95.50 -47.15 -53.73
CA ASP A 184 -96.59 -46.22 -54.11
C ASP A 184 -96.59 -44.91 -53.28
N GLY A 185 -96.17 -43.77 -53.87
CA GLY A 185 -96.47 -42.44 -53.33
C GLY A 185 -95.50 -41.31 -53.71
N GLU A 186 -95.65 -40.75 -54.92
CA GLU A 186 -94.83 -39.64 -55.46
C GLU A 186 -95.18 -38.22 -54.93
N GLU A 187 -96.34 -38.00 -54.29
CA GLU A 187 -96.81 -36.63 -54.00
C GLU A 187 -96.20 -35.98 -52.73
N ASP A 188 -95.65 -36.74 -51.79
CA ASP A 188 -95.13 -36.20 -50.52
C ASP A 188 -93.64 -35.80 -50.55
N ALA A 189 -92.90 -36.19 -51.59
CA ALA A 189 -91.46 -35.91 -51.67
C ALA A 189 -91.18 -34.40 -51.84
N ALA A 190 -92.07 -33.69 -52.54
CA ALA A 190 -91.99 -32.24 -52.75
C ALA A 190 -92.29 -31.43 -51.47
N ALA A 191 -93.20 -31.90 -50.61
CA ALA A 191 -93.54 -31.22 -49.36
C ALA A 191 -92.42 -31.29 -48.30
N ILE A 192 -91.60 -32.34 -48.33
CA ILE A 192 -90.47 -32.51 -47.40
C ILE A 192 -89.23 -31.71 -47.86
N GLU A 193 -89.09 -31.46 -49.16
CA GLU A 193 -88.06 -30.55 -49.70
C GLU A 193 -88.26 -29.10 -49.20
N GLU A 194 -89.50 -28.67 -48.98
CA GLU A 194 -89.84 -27.36 -48.39
C GLU A 194 -89.48 -27.26 -46.90
N ILE A 195 -89.61 -28.34 -46.12
CA ILE A 195 -89.28 -28.36 -44.68
C ILE A 195 -87.77 -28.43 -44.44
N LEU A 196 -87.03 -29.17 -45.27
CA LEU A 196 -85.57 -29.30 -45.14
C LEU A 196 -84.80 -28.08 -45.69
N SER A 197 -85.41 -27.31 -46.60
CA SER A 197 -84.80 -26.09 -47.16
C SER A 197 -85.01 -24.85 -46.28
N SER A 198 -85.89 -24.92 -45.27
CA SER A 198 -86.35 -23.76 -44.49
C SER A 198 -85.74 -23.62 -43.08
N HIS A 199 -84.71 -24.39 -42.75
CA HIS A 199 -84.00 -24.28 -41.47
C HIS A 199 -82.57 -23.74 -41.59
N SER A 200 -82.49 -22.42 -41.68
CA SER A 200 -81.30 -21.66 -41.28
C SER A 200 -81.32 -21.45 -39.75
N PRO A 201 -80.32 -21.90 -38.98
CA PRO A 201 -80.21 -21.50 -37.59
C PRO A 201 -79.36 -20.24 -37.48
N VAL A 202 -80.08 -19.13 -37.32
CA VAL A 202 -79.88 -18.07 -36.32
C VAL A 202 -78.64 -18.23 -35.44
N SER A 203 -77.72 -17.28 -35.63
CA SER A 203 -76.75 -16.79 -34.65
C SER A 203 -77.33 -16.73 -33.23
N ARG A 204 -76.86 -17.62 -32.34
CA ARG A 204 -77.01 -17.46 -30.90
C ARG A 204 -75.66 -17.61 -30.20
N LYS A 205 -75.12 -16.47 -29.81
CA LYS A 205 -74.08 -16.35 -28.79
C LYS A 205 -74.68 -16.78 -27.44
N SER A 206 -74.08 -17.76 -26.78
CA SER A 206 -74.17 -18.04 -25.34
C SER A 206 -72.88 -18.79 -25.01
N SER A 207 -71.90 -18.16 -24.36
CA SER A 207 -71.83 -17.95 -22.91
C SER A 207 -71.97 -19.26 -22.13
N THR A 208 -70.87 -20.00 -22.07
CA THR A 208 -70.56 -20.97 -21.02
C THR A 208 -69.05 -20.93 -20.79
N MET A 209 -68.63 -20.13 -19.80
CA MET A 209 -67.35 -20.30 -19.10
C MET A 209 -67.62 -21.12 -17.84
N LEU A 210 -66.92 -22.25 -17.70
CA LEU A 210 -66.62 -23.06 -16.51
C LEU A 210 -66.11 -24.41 -17.06
N GLU A 211 -65.04 -25.06 -16.60
CA GLU A 211 -64.01 -24.79 -15.61
C GLU A 211 -62.98 -25.94 -15.74
N GLN A 212 -61.89 -25.88 -14.96
CA GLN A 212 -60.95 -26.98 -14.62
C GLN A 212 -59.93 -27.40 -15.70
N SER A 213 -58.63 -27.49 -15.40
CA SER A 213 -57.94 -27.43 -14.11
C SER A 213 -56.42 -27.44 -14.28
N GLN A 214 -55.76 -26.85 -13.29
CA GLN A 214 -54.43 -27.19 -12.75
C GLN A 214 -53.17 -26.74 -13.52
N GLY A 215 -52.48 -25.77 -12.90
CA GLY A 215 -51.13 -25.35 -13.26
C GLY A 215 -50.55 -24.32 -12.29
N ALA A 216 -50.54 -24.66 -11.00
CA ALA A 216 -49.66 -24.15 -9.94
C ALA A 216 -49.17 -22.69 -10.04
N SER A 217 -49.91 -21.77 -9.39
CA SER A 217 -49.32 -20.53 -8.86
C SER A 217 -48.60 -20.88 -7.55
N GLY A 218 -47.34 -21.27 -7.69
CA GLY A 218 -46.39 -21.41 -6.59
C GLY A 218 -45.67 -20.09 -6.36
N ARG A 219 -46.19 -19.32 -5.40
CA ARG A 219 -45.42 -18.30 -4.70
C ARG A 219 -44.25 -19.00 -4.00
N LEU A 220 -43.04 -18.83 -4.51
CA LEU A 220 -41.81 -19.22 -3.83
C LEU A 220 -40.98 -17.97 -3.58
N ASP A 221 -41.02 -17.57 -2.31
CA ASP A 221 -39.93 -16.86 -1.67
C ASP A 221 -38.63 -17.65 -1.88
N SER A 222 -37.82 -17.25 -2.86
CA SER A 222 -36.42 -17.71 -2.93
C SER A 222 -35.58 -16.88 -1.97
N ARG A 223 -35.80 -17.09 -0.67
CA ARG A 223 -34.78 -16.93 0.37
C ARG A 223 -33.87 -18.15 0.32
N GLY A 224 -33.15 -18.29 -0.79
CA GLY A 224 -32.10 -19.28 -1.00
C GLY A 224 -30.78 -18.74 -0.49
N SER A 225 -30.61 -18.77 0.83
CA SER A 225 -29.29 -18.74 1.48
C SER A 225 -28.54 -20.03 1.10
N LEU A 226 -28.00 -20.07 -0.12
CA LEU A 226 -26.92 -20.98 -0.44
C LEU A 226 -25.61 -20.32 -0.02
N ARG A 227 -25.31 -20.48 1.28
CA ARG A 227 -23.94 -20.71 1.73
C ARG A 227 -23.50 -22.05 1.11
N GLY A 228 -23.28 -22.02 -0.20
CA GLY A 228 -22.45 -22.99 -0.88
C GLY A 228 -21.04 -22.69 -0.42
N SER A 229 -20.67 -23.27 0.73
CA SER A 229 -19.28 -23.57 1.05
C SER A 229 -18.78 -24.50 -0.05
N ARG A 230 -18.33 -23.90 -1.16
CA ARG A 230 -17.30 -24.50 -2.00
C ARG A 230 -16.04 -24.50 -1.14
N ALA A 231 -15.93 -25.52 -0.30
CA ALA A 231 -14.65 -26.07 0.05
C ALA A 231 -14.04 -26.57 -1.27
N VAL A 232 -13.37 -25.67 -1.97
CA VAL A 232 -12.36 -26.06 -2.95
C VAL A 232 -11.21 -26.58 -2.11
N GLU A 233 -11.22 -27.89 -1.88
CA GLU A 233 -9.99 -28.64 -1.71
C GLU A 233 -9.11 -28.38 -2.94
N GLY A 234 -7.83 -28.10 -2.69
CA GLY A 234 -6.83 -28.03 -3.75
C GLY A 234 -6.41 -26.62 -4.17
N ALA A 235 -6.16 -25.73 -3.22
CA ALA A 235 -5.14 -24.71 -3.43
C ALA A 235 -4.17 -24.79 -2.25
N SER A 236 -3.02 -25.41 -2.51
CA SER A 236 -1.81 -25.22 -1.72
C SER A 236 -1.67 -23.72 -1.47
N SER A 237 -1.98 -23.29 -0.25
CA SER A 237 -1.74 -21.91 0.16
C SER A 237 -0.24 -21.67 -0.06
N PRO A 238 0.17 -20.66 -0.83
CA PRO A 238 1.59 -20.34 -0.91
C PRO A 238 2.05 -20.06 0.52
N PRO A 239 3.16 -20.67 0.99
CA PRO A 239 3.57 -20.57 2.39
C PRO A 239 3.95 -19.14 2.81
N PHE A 240 3.94 -18.18 1.88
CA PHE A 240 4.33 -16.81 2.10
C PHE A 240 3.37 -15.85 1.40
N CYS A 241 2.86 -14.86 2.15
CA CYS A 241 2.22 -13.69 1.57
C CYS A 241 3.29 -12.90 0.78
N PRO A 242 3.01 -12.43 -0.45
CA PRO A 242 3.97 -11.71 -1.29
C PRO A 242 4.44 -10.35 -0.72
N VAL A 243 3.99 -9.99 0.50
CA VAL A 243 4.28 -8.73 1.20
C VAL A 243 5.05 -8.96 2.51
N HIS A 244 5.49 -10.19 2.80
CA HIS A 244 6.34 -10.49 3.95
C HIS A 244 7.82 -10.36 3.57
N GLY A 245 8.52 -9.41 4.20
CA GLY A 245 9.98 -9.41 4.29
C GLY A 245 10.39 -10.05 5.61
N VAL A 246 11.38 -10.93 5.57
CA VAL A 246 12.07 -11.47 6.76
C VAL A 246 13.44 -10.80 6.77
N ASP A 247 13.81 -10.16 7.88
CA ASP A 247 15.17 -9.62 8.04
C ASP A 247 16.19 -10.75 8.32
N GLU A 248 17.48 -10.42 8.25
CA GLU A 248 18.56 -11.39 8.48
C GLU A 248 18.54 -11.95 9.91
N GLU A 249 17.84 -11.29 10.84
CA GLU A 249 17.63 -11.74 12.21
C GLU A 249 16.37 -12.62 12.41
N GLY A 250 15.59 -12.88 11.36
CA GLY A 250 14.42 -13.76 11.40
C GLY A 250 13.13 -13.09 11.91
N ASN A 251 13.08 -11.76 11.96
CA ASN A 251 11.89 -11.00 12.33
C ASN A 251 10.98 -10.80 11.10
N PHE A 252 9.68 -10.99 11.33
CA PHE A 252 8.65 -10.84 10.31
C PHE A 252 8.04 -9.44 10.38
N TYR A 253 8.11 -8.67 9.30
CA TYR A 253 7.42 -7.38 9.20
C TYR A 253 6.25 -7.46 8.21
N HIS A 254 5.11 -6.94 8.63
CA HIS A 254 3.87 -6.95 7.85
C HIS A 254 3.46 -5.52 7.49
N LYS A 255 3.63 -5.14 6.21
CA LYS A 255 3.11 -3.87 5.66
C LYS A 255 1.68 -4.10 5.15
N CYS A 256 0.70 -4.11 6.06
CA CYS A 256 -0.69 -3.99 5.67
C CYS A 256 -1.33 -2.83 6.41
N TYR A 257 -2.13 -2.05 5.68
CA TYR A 257 -2.77 -0.83 6.16
C TYR A 257 -3.76 -1.09 7.31
N ASN A 258 -4.15 -2.36 7.54
CA ASN A 258 -4.99 -2.77 8.66
C ASN A 258 -4.53 -4.13 9.27
N PRO A 259 -3.72 -4.11 10.33
CA PRO A 259 -3.15 -5.33 10.92
C PRO A 259 -4.19 -6.27 11.56
N ASN A 260 -5.39 -5.78 11.88
CA ASN A 260 -6.43 -6.54 12.57
C ASN A 260 -7.36 -7.29 11.59
N ALA A 261 -7.29 -7.01 10.29
CA ALA A 261 -8.11 -7.64 9.25
C ALA A 261 -7.32 -8.61 8.35
N CYS A 262 -6.01 -8.75 8.55
CA CYS A 262 -5.20 -9.60 7.70
C CYS A 262 -5.46 -11.10 7.96
N ALA A 263 -5.62 -11.86 6.89
CA ALA A 263 -5.77 -13.31 6.93
C ALA A 263 -4.51 -14.03 7.49
N TYR A 264 -3.35 -13.37 7.45
CA TYR A 264 -2.03 -13.93 7.79
C TYR A 264 -1.40 -13.34 9.07
N GLY A 265 -2.12 -12.47 9.80
CA GLY A 265 -1.63 -11.91 11.07
C GLY A 265 -1.71 -12.92 12.24
N PRO A 266 -0.90 -12.74 13.31
CA PRO A 266 -0.92 -13.65 14.45
C PRO A 266 -2.29 -13.64 15.13
N SER A 267 -2.83 -14.83 15.42
CA SER A 267 -4.19 -15.04 15.95
C SER A 267 -4.48 -14.32 17.27
N SER A 268 -3.44 -13.84 17.98
CA SER A 268 -3.54 -13.16 19.27
C SER A 268 -4.12 -11.73 19.22
N THR A 269 -4.23 -11.11 18.04
CA THR A 269 -4.79 -9.76 17.88
C THR A 269 -6.27 -9.74 17.48
N ARG A 270 -6.84 -10.90 17.09
CA ARG A 270 -8.25 -10.99 16.65
C ARG A 270 -9.28 -10.91 17.77
N GLN A 271 -8.87 -10.88 19.04
CA GLN A 271 -9.76 -11.05 20.19
C GLN A 271 -9.85 -9.86 21.16
N ARG A 272 -9.34 -8.67 20.84
CA ARG A 272 -9.62 -7.50 21.70
C ARG A 272 -10.93 -6.84 21.29
N GLU A 273 -11.99 -7.20 22.01
CA GLU A 273 -13.22 -6.43 22.09
C GLU A 273 -12.92 -5.00 22.57
N PHE A 274 -13.64 -4.05 22.00
CA PHE A 274 -13.42 -2.61 22.13
C PHE A 274 -13.66 -2.10 23.56
N GLU A 275 -12.72 -1.31 24.10
CA GLU A 275 -13.06 -0.21 25.01
C GLU A 275 -12.97 1.11 24.23
N PRO A 276 -13.94 2.04 24.39
CA PRO A 276 -13.91 3.32 23.70
C PRO A 276 -12.84 4.21 24.33
N PHE A 277 -11.97 4.76 23.48
CA PHE A 277 -10.86 5.64 23.83
C PHE A 277 -11.35 6.99 24.37
N VAL A 278 -10.97 7.33 25.61
CA VAL A 278 -10.91 8.70 26.11
C VAL A 278 -9.56 9.28 25.68
N VAL A 279 -9.58 10.35 24.88
CA VAL A 279 -8.38 11.06 24.43
C VAL A 279 -8.01 12.11 25.47
N GLU A 280 -7.14 11.77 26.42
CA GLU A 280 -6.41 12.78 27.19
C GLU A 280 -5.21 13.26 26.37
N ALA A 281 -5.27 14.52 25.95
CA ALA A 281 -4.19 15.18 25.23
C ALA A 281 -3.03 15.50 26.18
N GLN A 282 -2.07 14.59 26.30
CA GLN A 282 -0.76 14.94 26.84
C GLN A 282 0.06 15.64 25.74
N HIS A 283 0.29 16.93 25.94
CA HIS A 283 1.29 17.71 25.21
C HIS A 283 2.68 17.13 25.46
N ALA A 284 3.16 16.26 24.55
CA ALA A 284 4.55 15.84 24.49
C ALA A 284 5.16 16.29 23.15
N SER A 285 6.29 16.99 23.27
CA SER A 285 7.03 17.69 22.24
C SER A 285 7.29 16.87 20.97
N ARG A 286 7.11 17.52 19.82
CA ARG A 286 7.46 17.01 18.49
C ARG A 286 8.95 16.67 18.40
N THR A 287 9.27 15.38 18.42
CA THR A 287 10.40 14.80 17.69
C THR A 287 9.83 13.82 16.67
N VAL A 288 9.80 14.24 15.40
CA VAL A 288 9.42 13.38 14.29
C VAL A 288 10.65 12.55 13.91
N SER A 289 10.84 11.42 14.60
CA SER A 289 11.58 10.29 14.03
C SER A 289 10.56 9.42 13.30
N ALA A 290 10.80 9.19 12.01
CA ALA A 290 10.07 8.21 11.21
C ALA A 290 10.38 6.80 11.76
N GLY A 291 9.66 6.41 12.80
CA GLY A 291 9.74 5.08 13.42
C GLY A 291 8.37 4.43 13.38
N VAL A 292 8.26 3.32 12.66
CA VAL A 292 7.11 2.41 12.70
C VAL A 292 6.89 1.98 14.16
N PRO A 293 5.63 1.83 14.65
CA PRO A 293 5.40 1.28 15.98
C PRO A 293 5.95 -0.15 16.05
N SER A 294 7.07 -0.33 16.75
CA SER A 294 7.64 -1.64 17.04
C SER A 294 6.85 -2.27 18.18
N TYR A 295 6.04 -3.28 17.86
CA TYR A 295 5.47 -4.17 18.86
C TYR A 295 6.47 -5.28 19.14
N ARG A 296 7.16 -5.19 20.27
CA ARG A 296 7.98 -6.29 20.79
C ARG A 296 7.04 -7.42 21.19
N ALA A 297 6.96 -8.47 20.38
CA ALA A 297 6.30 -9.72 20.80
C ALA A 297 7.18 -10.34 21.90
N SER A 298 6.86 -10.04 23.17
CA SER A 298 7.50 -10.69 24.31
C SER A 298 7.25 -12.20 24.21
N ARG A 299 8.33 -12.96 24.08
CA ARG A 299 8.31 -14.43 24.14
C ARG A 299 7.57 -14.85 25.42
N PRO A 300 6.58 -15.75 25.36
CA PRO A 300 5.95 -16.24 26.59
C PRO A 300 7.02 -16.93 27.44
N PRO A 301 6.98 -16.79 28.79
CA PRO A 301 7.97 -17.41 29.64
C PRO A 301 7.92 -18.94 29.46
N PRO A 302 9.08 -19.63 29.45
CA PRO A 302 9.10 -21.08 29.39
C PRO A 302 8.40 -21.65 30.62
N ALA A 303 7.57 -22.67 30.39
CA ALA A 303 6.90 -23.41 31.45
C ALA A 303 7.93 -23.90 32.48
N THR A 304 7.70 -23.54 33.74
CA THR A 304 8.52 -23.98 34.88
C THR A 304 8.38 -25.48 35.05
N THR A 305 9.33 -26.26 34.57
CA THR A 305 9.60 -27.58 35.14
C THR A 305 10.50 -27.37 36.34
N GLY A 306 9.95 -27.63 37.52
CA GLY A 306 10.65 -27.48 38.78
C GLY A 306 11.93 -28.32 38.80
N LYS A 307 13.01 -27.70 39.26
CA LYS A 307 14.04 -28.34 40.07
C LYS A 307 14.78 -27.26 40.85
N SER A 308 14.64 -27.38 42.16
CA SER A 308 15.33 -26.67 43.22
C SER A 308 16.84 -26.80 43.09
N SER A 309 17.56 -25.69 43.25
CA SER A 309 18.75 -25.60 44.12
C SER A 309 19.32 -24.18 44.09
N THR A 310 19.02 -23.42 45.14
CA THR A 310 19.90 -22.39 45.72
C THR A 310 21.24 -23.03 46.13
N PRO A 311 22.37 -22.30 46.20
CA PRO A 311 22.51 -21.21 47.18
C PRO A 311 23.26 -19.93 46.74
N LEU A 312 22.81 -18.84 47.37
CA LEU A 312 23.56 -17.72 47.94
C LEU A 312 25.08 -17.63 47.63
N HIS A 313 25.50 -16.50 47.07
CA HIS A 313 26.53 -15.70 47.73
C HIS A 313 26.36 -14.20 47.48
N LYS A 314 26.48 -13.47 48.60
CA LYS A 314 26.54 -12.01 48.75
C LYS A 314 27.74 -11.46 47.97
N HIS A 315 27.64 -10.24 47.45
CA HIS A 315 28.44 -9.09 47.90
C HIS A 315 28.03 -7.87 47.08
N GLY A 316 27.56 -6.82 47.77
CA GLY A 316 27.60 -5.47 47.21
C GLY A 316 29.04 -4.98 47.14
N TRP A 317 29.24 -3.85 46.48
CA TRP A 317 29.73 -2.61 47.09
C TRP A 317 29.96 -1.56 45.98
N LYS A 318 29.44 -0.36 46.27
CA LYS A 318 29.77 0.98 45.74
C LYS A 318 29.40 1.30 44.29
#